data_AF-A0A3A4NFN4-F1
#
_entry.id   AF-A0A3A4NFN4-F1
#
_cell.length_a   1.000
_cell.length_b   1.000
_cell.length_c   1.000
_cell.angle_alpha   90.00
_cell.angle_beta   90.00
_cell.angle_gamma   90.00
#
_symmetry.space_group_name_H-M   'P 1'
#
loop_
_entity.id
_entity.type
_entity.pdbx_description
1 polymer ?
#
loop_
_entity_poly.entity_id
_entity_poly.type
_entity_poly.pdbx_seq_one_letter_code
_entity_poly.pdbx_strand_id
1 'polypeptide(L)'
;MNSGPPSGGNFAISSADGIIFSCFTVISYSLSMIVVWNSSPYKYLPVLRMWQSQSLVRLKTLNGSLLYWTRQPKITYTAGNRYRPRESVLPFSNRLQTCSQADSRSATPMGEPFRKTIEIVEGLMRPMAQFWMDNPLPPYEEYAHLYAATISNNADQYEDIAAAMNDENRKVALFEFGLVPQLFYSFGCAPLCLEFYPSFFTRVNMNIVYEFIEAAEEAGIPSDVCSTDRFILGAALKGELPKNSFFVTSSSPCDGTRIAYPILHKLLDCPMLFLDAPFRYDRESIRYYARQLKEQLIPFLEKVTGRKFDIDRLREAVVESNKAYEYLLDIHDTFTVRPAPHPGLLRLLPYGCFIFGAGHPRLTKTLKLLRDDAVQRVKDGRTAGPFEERHRVLWVHVPPTYDNELFNWMEQQFGAMMVSNSLSSTAILDPIDTGTLESMLEGIAWQGLDMTMSLMRFDTQKLIQFSLRAYDHYHCDCMIITQHVGCNSICGARGLIREVCRKRDIPALFIELDYNDDRVLPIELLRTQIEEFFTTVMQ
;
A
#
# COMPACT_ATOMS: atom_id res chain seq x y z
N MET A 1 -17.68 -28.52 -58.50
CA MET A 1 -17.92 -29.89 -59.01
C MET A 1 -16.86 -30.78 -58.40
N ASN A 2 -17.29 -31.82 -57.68
CA ASN A 2 -16.70 -33.14 -57.43
C ASN A 2 -15.16 -33.22 -57.23
N SER A 3 -14.61 -33.94 -56.26
CA SER A 3 -15.09 -35.16 -55.57
C SER A 3 -14.05 -35.56 -54.51
N GLY A 4 -14.52 -36.24 -53.49
CA GLY A 4 -13.74 -36.76 -52.36
C GLY A 4 -12.86 -38.01 -52.64
N PRO A 5 -12.56 -38.80 -51.58
CA PRO A 5 -11.28 -39.48 -51.31
C PRO A 5 -11.24 -40.98 -51.72
N PRO A 6 -10.12 -41.69 -51.49
CA PRO A 6 -10.13 -42.84 -50.54
C PRO A 6 -8.78 -42.98 -49.75
N SER A 7 -8.72 -43.34 -48.45
CA SER A 7 -8.95 -44.63 -47.73
C SER A 7 -7.85 -45.71 -47.84
N GLY A 8 -7.16 -46.00 -46.70
CA GLY A 8 -7.07 -47.36 -46.13
C GLY A 8 -5.80 -48.23 -46.28
N GLY A 9 -5.07 -48.42 -45.15
CA GLY A 9 -4.47 -49.68 -44.63
C GLY A 9 -3.19 -50.25 -45.29
N ASN A 10 -2.37 -51.12 -44.68
CA ASN A 10 -2.12 -51.56 -43.30
C ASN A 10 -0.89 -52.54 -43.32
N PHE A 11 -0.06 -52.54 -42.25
CA PHE A 11 0.94 -53.56 -41.80
C PHE A 11 2.23 -53.91 -42.60
N ALA A 12 3.43 -53.73 -42.00
CA ALA A 12 4.15 -54.76 -41.20
C ALA A 12 5.60 -54.34 -40.78
N ILE A 13 5.95 -54.79 -39.58
CA ILE A 13 7.11 -54.56 -38.67
C ILE A 13 8.48 -55.04 -39.20
N SER A 14 9.58 -54.29 -38.93
CA SER A 14 10.72 -54.75 -38.06
C SER A 14 11.87 -53.75 -37.86
N SER A 15 12.11 -53.46 -36.58
CA SER A 15 13.39 -53.28 -35.85
C SER A 15 14.45 -52.23 -36.23
N ALA A 16 14.85 -51.54 -35.15
CA ALA A 16 16.19 -51.06 -34.78
C ALA A 16 16.54 -49.60 -35.08
N ASP A 17 16.45 -48.83 -33.98
CA ASP A 17 17.38 -47.82 -33.48
C ASP A 17 17.61 -46.54 -34.30
N GLY A 18 17.09 -45.44 -33.72
CA GLY A 18 17.36 -44.08 -34.16
C GLY A 18 16.40 -43.09 -33.50
N ILE A 19 16.50 -42.93 -32.18
CA ILE A 19 15.69 -42.01 -31.39
C ILE A 19 16.03 -40.56 -31.80
N ILE A 20 15.20 -39.97 -32.65
CA ILE A 20 14.92 -38.53 -32.66
C ILE A 20 13.47 -38.41 -32.21
N PHE A 21 13.25 -38.01 -30.96
CA PHE A 21 11.93 -37.60 -30.49
C PHE A 21 11.92 -36.08 -30.35
N SER A 22 11.42 -35.43 -31.40
CA SER A 22 10.50 -34.31 -31.22
C SER A 22 9.24 -34.86 -30.55
N CYS A 23 8.94 -34.44 -29.33
CA CYS A 23 7.65 -34.70 -28.73
C CYS A 23 7.17 -33.46 -27.98
N PHE A 24 6.05 -32.94 -28.48
CA PHE A 24 4.98 -32.41 -27.67
C PHE A 24 4.90 -33.15 -26.33
N THR A 25 4.99 -32.41 -25.24
CA THR A 25 4.65 -32.89 -23.90
C THR A 25 3.83 -31.82 -23.20
N VAL A 26 2.52 -31.95 -23.33
CA VAL A 26 1.56 -31.62 -22.27
C VAL A 26 1.57 -32.83 -21.32
N ILE A 27 1.88 -32.62 -20.04
CA ILE A 27 1.79 -33.53 -18.86
C ILE A 27 2.47 -32.72 -17.72
N SER A 28 2.04 -32.63 -16.47
CA SER A 28 0.95 -33.25 -15.69
C SER A 28 0.78 -32.45 -14.38
N TYR A 29 -0.45 -32.24 -13.91
CA TYR A 29 -1.06 -32.93 -12.76
C TYR A 29 -0.19 -33.16 -11.52
N SER A 30 -0.69 -32.68 -10.39
CA SER A 30 -0.62 -33.39 -9.11
C SER A 30 -2.01 -33.48 -8.51
N LEU A 31 -2.63 -34.65 -8.73
CA LEU A 31 -3.80 -35.14 -8.00
C LEU A 31 -3.35 -35.55 -6.60
N SER A 32 -4.09 -35.11 -5.58
CA SER A 32 -4.26 -35.86 -4.33
C SER A 32 -5.75 -35.97 -4.08
N MET A 33 -6.23 -37.21 -4.05
CA MET A 33 -7.62 -37.60 -4.00
C MET A 33 -7.94 -38.11 -2.58
N ILE A 34 -9.24 -38.10 -2.24
CA ILE A 34 -9.93 -38.76 -1.11
C ILE A 34 -9.89 -37.90 0.19
N VAL A 35 -11.00 -37.44 0.80
CA VAL A 35 -12.26 -38.11 1.17
C VAL A 35 -13.45 -37.13 1.08
N VAL A 36 -14.52 -37.58 0.42
CA VAL A 36 -15.87 -36.98 0.44
C VAL A 36 -16.51 -37.22 1.80
N TRP A 37 -17.03 -36.17 2.46
CA TRP A 37 -18.13 -36.32 3.40
C TRP A 37 -19.22 -35.29 3.13
N ASN A 38 -20.38 -35.83 2.76
CA ASN A 38 -21.62 -35.17 2.44
C ASN A 38 -22.43 -35.00 3.74
N SER A 39 -22.87 -33.79 4.07
CA SER A 39 -24.05 -33.57 4.91
C SER A 39 -24.47 -32.09 4.90
N SER A 40 -25.32 -31.74 3.94
CA SER A 40 -26.39 -30.75 4.15
C SER A 40 -27.53 -31.47 4.91
N PRO A 41 -28.37 -30.82 5.76
CA PRO A 41 -29.31 -29.80 5.28
C PRO A 41 -29.73 -28.73 6.30
N TYR A 42 -29.84 -27.47 5.87
CA TYR A 42 -30.95 -26.62 6.33
C TYR A 42 -31.52 -25.82 5.16
N LYS A 43 -32.69 -26.28 4.71
CA LYS A 43 -33.64 -25.57 3.86
C LYS A 43 -34.37 -24.54 4.71
N TYR A 44 -34.53 -23.30 4.24
CA TYR A 44 -35.76 -22.55 4.43
C TYR A 44 -36.10 -21.75 3.16
N LEU A 45 -37.38 -21.85 2.79
CA LEU A 45 -38.02 -21.31 1.59
C LEU A 45 -38.21 -19.77 1.65
N PRO A 46 -38.47 -19.14 0.49
CA PRO A 46 -38.53 -17.69 0.32
C PRO A 46 -39.91 -17.12 0.67
N VAL A 47 -39.94 -15.88 1.13
CA VAL A 47 -41.17 -15.06 1.14
C VAL A 47 -40.99 -13.90 0.17
N LEU A 48 -41.67 -14.04 -0.97
CA LEU A 48 -42.06 -12.98 -1.88
C LEU A 48 -42.77 -11.86 -1.11
N ARG A 49 -42.36 -10.60 -1.32
CA ARG A 49 -43.32 -9.48 -1.35
C ARG A 49 -42.95 -8.45 -2.41
N MET A 50 -43.99 -8.14 -3.18
CA MET A 50 -44.08 -7.27 -4.33
C MET A 50 -43.83 -5.80 -4.01
N TRP A 51 -43.21 -5.13 -5.00
CA TRP A 51 -43.53 -3.81 -5.56
C TRP A 51 -44.00 -2.70 -4.62
N GLN A 52 -43.25 -1.59 -4.63
CA GLN A 52 -43.84 -0.29 -4.88
C GLN A 52 -42.83 0.66 -5.54
N SER A 53 -43.13 0.99 -6.80
CA SER A 53 -42.55 2.05 -7.60
C SER A 53 -42.86 3.42 -7.01
N GLN A 54 -41.86 4.29 -6.86
CA GLN A 54 -42.07 5.74 -7.02
C GLN A 54 -40.84 6.38 -7.67
N SER A 55 -41.01 6.76 -8.94
CA SER A 55 -40.19 7.72 -9.65
C SER A 55 -40.44 9.11 -9.08
N LEU A 56 -39.41 9.93 -8.85
CA LEU A 56 -39.52 11.39 -8.83
C LEU A 56 -38.15 12.06 -9.06
N VAL A 57 -37.94 12.38 -10.34
CA VAL A 57 -37.48 13.65 -10.92
C VAL A 57 -36.58 14.58 -10.08
N ARG A 58 -35.39 14.84 -10.66
CA ARG A 58 -34.42 15.91 -10.37
C ARG A 58 -35.05 17.30 -10.18
N LEU A 59 -34.59 18.03 -9.17
CA LEU A 59 -34.61 19.50 -9.14
C LEU A 59 -33.28 20.06 -8.62
N LYS A 60 -32.65 20.92 -9.44
CA LYS A 60 -31.50 21.77 -9.11
C LYS A 60 -31.93 22.91 -8.18
N THR A 61 -31.15 23.19 -7.14
CA THR A 61 -30.92 24.53 -6.53
C THR A 61 -29.51 24.47 -5.90
N LEU A 62 -28.47 25.23 -6.29
CA LEU A 62 -28.19 26.68 -6.23
C LEU A 62 -28.35 27.30 -4.83
N ASN A 63 -27.20 27.45 -4.16
CA ASN A 63 -26.82 28.35 -3.05
C ASN A 63 -27.81 28.59 -1.90
N GLY A 64 -27.41 28.20 -0.68
CA GLY A 64 -28.01 28.71 0.54
C GLY A 64 -27.55 27.97 1.80
N SER A 65 -26.65 28.58 2.54
CA SER A 65 -26.16 28.18 3.86
C SER A 65 -27.30 27.97 4.86
N LEU A 66 -27.37 26.81 5.52
CA LEU A 66 -28.13 26.66 6.78
C LEU A 66 -27.29 25.91 7.82
N LEU A 67 -26.81 26.65 8.82
CA LEU A 67 -26.33 26.11 10.09
C LEU A 67 -27.53 25.53 10.86
N TYR A 68 -27.46 24.26 11.23
CA TYR A 68 -28.30 23.71 12.30
C TYR A 68 -27.43 23.39 13.52
N TRP A 69 -27.63 24.17 14.57
CA TRP A 69 -27.18 23.86 15.93
C TRP A 69 -28.19 22.90 16.58
N THR A 70 -27.74 21.71 16.97
CA THR A 70 -28.50 20.84 17.88
C THR A 70 -27.70 20.64 19.17
N ARG A 71 -28.28 21.13 20.27
CA ARG A 71 -27.78 20.92 21.65
C ARG A 71 -27.90 19.42 21.98
N GLN A 72 -26.78 18.76 22.25
CA GLN A 72 -26.73 17.45 22.89
C GLN A 72 -26.74 17.63 24.43
N PRO A 73 -27.48 16.80 25.20
CA PRO A 73 -27.53 16.90 26.66
C PRO A 73 -26.26 16.36 27.31
N LYS A 74 -25.83 17.01 28.40
CA LYS A 74 -24.72 16.57 29.27
C LYS A 74 -25.09 15.24 29.94
N ILE A 75 -24.34 14.18 29.66
CA ILE A 75 -24.34 12.95 30.45
C ILE A 75 -23.12 12.99 31.39
N THR A 76 -23.38 13.13 32.68
CA THR A 76 -22.40 12.99 33.77
C THR A 76 -22.23 11.52 34.11
N TYR A 77 -21.01 10.98 33.97
CA TYR A 77 -20.65 9.67 34.51
C TYR A 77 -20.18 9.80 35.97
N THR A 78 -20.90 9.17 36.89
CA THR A 78 -20.46 8.95 38.27
C THR A 78 -19.52 7.75 38.34
N ALA A 79 -18.34 7.97 38.90
CA ALA A 79 -17.32 6.95 39.14
C ALA A 79 -17.74 5.98 40.26
N GLY A 80 -17.61 4.67 40.03
CA GLY A 80 -17.86 3.66 41.05
C GLY A 80 -17.50 2.25 40.61
N ASN A 81 -16.21 1.88 40.71
CA ASN A 81 -15.75 0.70 41.45
C ASN A 81 -14.24 0.50 41.27
N ARG A 82 -13.55 0.41 42.40
CA ARG A 82 -12.09 0.21 42.50
C ARG A 82 -11.75 -1.24 42.14
N TYR A 83 -11.01 -1.44 41.07
CA TYR A 83 -10.33 -2.70 40.78
C TYR A 83 -8.97 -2.70 41.52
N ARG A 84 -8.76 -3.66 42.43
CA ARG A 84 -7.44 -3.92 43.04
C ARG A 84 -6.63 -4.80 42.08
N PRO A 85 -5.38 -4.47 41.72
CA PRO A 85 -4.53 -5.40 40.97
C PRO A 85 -4.12 -6.58 41.87
N ARG A 86 -4.20 -7.80 41.34
CA ARG A 86 -3.50 -8.95 41.91
C ARG A 86 -2.00 -8.78 41.65
N GLU A 87 -1.20 -8.83 42.69
CA GLU A 87 0.25 -8.95 42.63
C GLU A 87 0.63 -10.30 41.99
N SER A 88 1.42 -10.25 40.91
CA SER A 88 2.37 -11.26 40.38
C SER A 88 2.37 -11.28 38.85
N VAL A 89 2.90 -10.23 38.23
CA VAL A 89 3.45 -10.30 36.87
C VAL A 89 4.87 -9.73 36.98
N LEU A 90 5.86 -10.60 36.82
CA LEU A 90 7.27 -10.21 36.74
C LEU A 90 7.45 -9.13 35.65
N PRO A 91 8.23 -8.07 35.90
CA PRO A 91 8.40 -6.98 34.94
C PRO A 91 9.10 -7.47 33.66
N PHE A 92 8.56 -7.03 32.51
CA PHE A 92 9.03 -7.31 31.14
C PHE A 92 10.51 -6.94 30.91
N SER A 93 11.11 -6.14 31.79
CA SER A 93 12.55 -5.78 31.77
C SER A 93 13.47 -6.97 31.93
N ASN A 94 13.06 -8.02 32.66
CA ASN A 94 13.95 -9.14 32.96
C ASN A 94 14.07 -10.15 31.82
N ARG A 95 13.10 -10.22 30.88
CA ARG A 95 13.20 -11.12 29.71
C ARG A 95 14.17 -10.62 28.65
N LEU A 96 14.27 -9.31 28.48
CA LEU A 96 15.27 -8.71 27.58
C LEU A 96 16.69 -8.83 28.17
N GLN A 97 16.85 -8.73 29.50
CA GLN A 97 18.15 -8.95 30.16
C GLN A 97 18.59 -10.41 30.19
N THR A 98 17.69 -11.38 30.28
CA THR A 98 18.08 -12.80 30.15
C THR A 98 18.49 -13.17 28.73
N CYS A 99 18.05 -12.43 27.71
CA CYS A 99 18.56 -12.54 26.35
C CYS A 99 19.95 -11.89 26.19
N SER A 100 20.30 -10.90 27.03
CA SER A 100 21.63 -10.28 27.03
C SER A 100 22.68 -11.02 27.86
N GLN A 101 22.30 -12.09 28.57
CA GLN A 101 23.21 -12.90 29.40
C GLN A 101 23.22 -14.39 29.03
N ALA A 102 22.45 -14.81 28.02
CA ALA A 102 22.57 -16.13 27.42
C ALA A 102 23.73 -16.11 26.41
N ASP A 103 24.80 -16.83 26.73
CA ASP A 103 25.93 -17.20 25.87
C ASP A 103 26.43 -16.14 24.87
N SER A 104 27.53 -15.47 25.23
CA SER A 104 28.44 -14.75 24.32
C SER A 104 29.16 -15.69 23.31
N ARG A 105 28.52 -16.79 22.90
CA ARG A 105 29.06 -17.85 22.02
C ARG A 105 28.06 -18.32 20.94
N SER A 106 26.96 -17.63 20.71
CA SER A 106 26.10 -17.88 19.53
C SER A 106 25.43 -16.62 18.96
N ALA A 107 26.08 -15.46 19.04
CA ALA A 107 25.64 -14.30 18.27
C ALA A 107 25.69 -14.70 16.79
N THR A 108 24.52 -14.98 16.20
CA THR A 108 24.37 -15.01 14.75
C THR A 108 25.00 -13.71 14.25
N PRO A 109 25.97 -13.76 13.32
CA PRO A 109 26.59 -12.52 12.85
C PRO A 109 25.47 -11.60 12.37
N MET A 110 25.41 -10.40 12.96
CA MET A 110 24.50 -9.35 12.52
C MET A 110 24.74 -9.15 11.02
N GLY A 111 23.67 -9.21 10.22
CA GLY A 111 23.77 -9.07 8.78
C GLY A 111 24.40 -7.75 8.37
N GLU A 112 24.89 -7.67 7.13
CA GLU A 112 25.42 -6.43 6.59
C GLU A 112 24.27 -5.45 6.29
N PRO A 113 24.32 -4.20 6.79
CA PRO A 113 23.29 -3.19 6.55
C PRO A 113 22.93 -3.03 5.07
N PHE A 114 21.64 -3.12 4.76
CA PHE A 114 21.08 -2.93 3.42
C PHE A 114 21.57 -3.92 2.35
N ARG A 115 22.24 -5.01 2.74
CA ARG A 115 22.84 -5.94 1.78
C ARG A 115 21.81 -6.61 0.89
N LYS A 116 20.74 -7.19 1.47
CA LYS A 116 19.71 -7.88 0.66
C LYS A 116 19.00 -6.89 -0.26
N THR A 117 18.81 -5.66 0.20
CA THR A 117 18.24 -4.57 -0.59
C THR A 117 19.09 -4.27 -1.82
N ILE A 118 20.40 -4.12 -1.67
CA ILE A 118 21.29 -3.83 -2.81
C ILE A 118 21.43 -5.02 -3.74
N GLU A 119 21.52 -6.25 -3.21
CA GLU A 119 21.50 -7.47 -4.03
C GLU A 119 20.23 -7.55 -4.90
N ILE A 120 19.06 -7.17 -4.37
CA ILE A 120 17.80 -7.09 -5.14
C ILE A 120 17.86 -5.96 -6.18
N VAL A 121 18.35 -4.78 -5.80
CA VAL A 121 18.38 -3.63 -6.72
C VAL A 121 19.27 -3.92 -7.93
N GLU A 122 20.51 -4.37 -7.68
CA GLU A 122 21.50 -4.64 -8.72
C GLU A 122 21.21 -5.95 -9.47
N GLY A 123 20.82 -7.01 -8.76
CA GLY A 123 20.64 -8.34 -9.31
C GLY A 123 19.29 -8.60 -9.96
N LEU A 124 18.26 -7.81 -9.63
CA LEU A 124 16.90 -8.02 -10.14
C LEU A 124 16.27 -6.74 -10.69
N MET A 125 16.17 -5.65 -9.92
CA MET A 125 15.38 -4.49 -10.36
C MET A 125 15.98 -3.77 -11.58
N ARG A 126 17.29 -3.54 -11.58
CA ARG A 126 17.99 -2.93 -12.72
C ARG A 126 17.89 -3.80 -13.98
N PRO A 127 18.20 -5.11 -13.93
CA PRO A 127 17.93 -6.02 -15.04
C PRO A 127 16.47 -6.04 -15.47
N MET A 128 15.52 -6.01 -14.52
CA MET A 128 14.09 -6.03 -14.83
C MET A 128 13.65 -4.76 -15.55
N ALA A 129 14.11 -3.58 -15.13
CA ALA A 129 13.82 -2.32 -15.83
C ALA A 129 14.35 -2.33 -17.26
N GLN A 130 15.57 -2.85 -17.46
CA GLN A 130 16.16 -3.01 -18.80
C GLN A 130 15.40 -4.06 -19.62
N PHE A 131 15.03 -5.19 -19.01
CA PHE A 131 14.25 -6.24 -19.65
C PHE A 131 12.91 -5.73 -20.17
N TRP A 132 12.17 -4.94 -19.38
CA TRP A 132 10.93 -4.32 -19.84
C TRP A 132 11.14 -3.43 -21.07
N MET A 133 12.24 -2.67 -21.13
CA MET A 133 12.55 -1.83 -22.29
C MET A 133 12.92 -2.64 -23.53
N ASP A 134 13.71 -3.71 -23.36
CA ASP A 134 14.24 -4.50 -24.47
C ASP A 134 13.26 -5.57 -24.98
N ASN A 135 12.40 -6.08 -24.09
CA ASN A 135 11.46 -7.17 -24.33
C ASN A 135 10.06 -6.78 -23.87
N PRO A 136 9.41 -5.80 -24.52
CA PRO A 136 8.04 -5.46 -24.20
C PRO A 136 7.15 -6.70 -24.34
N LEU A 137 6.48 -7.10 -23.25
CA LEU A 137 5.72 -8.34 -23.19
C LEU A 137 4.23 -8.13 -23.55
N PRO A 138 3.65 -8.97 -24.42
CA PRO A 138 2.22 -9.00 -24.63
C PRO A 138 1.44 -9.28 -23.34
N PRO A 139 0.29 -8.62 -23.11
CA PRO A 139 -0.35 -7.63 -23.99
C PRO A 139 -0.10 -6.17 -23.56
N TYR A 140 1.01 -5.90 -22.86
CA TYR A 140 1.31 -4.61 -22.24
C TYR A 140 2.51 -3.88 -22.87
N GLU A 141 2.82 -4.18 -24.13
CA GLU A 141 4.01 -3.67 -24.83
C GLU A 141 4.06 -2.14 -24.85
N GLU A 142 2.92 -1.50 -25.07
CA GLU A 142 2.81 -0.04 -25.10
C GLU A 142 3.11 0.63 -23.75
N TYR A 143 3.07 -0.12 -22.66
CA TYR A 143 3.24 0.37 -21.30
C TYR A 143 4.62 0.05 -20.71
N ALA A 144 5.45 -0.73 -21.43
CA ALA A 144 6.71 -1.24 -20.94
C ALA A 144 7.67 -0.14 -20.44
N HIS A 145 7.71 0.99 -21.14
CA HIS A 145 8.51 2.16 -20.76
C HIS A 145 8.05 2.81 -19.44
N LEU A 146 6.76 2.74 -19.11
CA LEU A 146 6.20 3.26 -17.86
C LEU A 146 6.55 2.34 -16.67
N TYR A 147 6.46 1.02 -16.89
CA TYR A 147 6.92 0.05 -15.90
C TYR A 147 8.42 0.21 -15.63
N ALA A 148 9.23 0.27 -16.68
CA ALA A 148 10.68 0.47 -16.56
C ALA A 148 11.03 1.78 -15.83
N ALA A 149 10.34 2.88 -16.14
CA ALA A 149 10.54 4.15 -15.46
C ALA A 149 10.22 4.08 -13.95
N THR A 150 9.12 3.40 -13.59
CA THR A 150 8.73 3.23 -12.19
C THR A 150 9.70 2.33 -11.43
N ILE A 151 10.11 1.21 -12.02
CA ILE A 151 11.11 0.31 -11.44
C ILE A 151 12.44 1.05 -11.24
N SER A 152 12.86 1.83 -12.24
CA SER A 152 14.08 2.64 -12.17
C SER A 152 14.00 3.70 -11.08
N ASN A 153 12.86 4.39 -10.94
CA ASN A 153 12.64 5.36 -9.87
C ASN A 153 12.84 4.75 -8.47
N ASN A 154 12.34 3.53 -8.28
CA ASN A 154 12.47 2.81 -7.02
C ASN A 154 13.91 2.33 -6.80
N ALA A 155 14.55 1.76 -7.83
CA ALA A 155 15.96 1.36 -7.76
C ALA A 155 16.88 2.54 -7.39
N ASP A 156 16.72 3.68 -8.07
CA ASP A 156 17.47 4.91 -7.78
C ASP A 156 17.24 5.42 -6.34
N GLN A 157 16.05 5.22 -5.75
CA GLN A 157 15.78 5.60 -4.36
C GLN A 157 16.63 4.77 -3.40
N TYR A 158 16.65 3.45 -3.57
CA TYR A 158 17.42 2.56 -2.70
C TYR A 158 18.93 2.71 -2.90
N GLU A 159 19.38 2.99 -4.11
CA GLU A 159 20.78 3.35 -4.37
C GLU A 159 21.15 4.68 -3.71
N ASP A 160 20.29 5.70 -3.72
CA ASP A 160 20.55 6.95 -3.01
C ASP A 160 20.63 6.75 -1.49
N ILE A 161 19.79 5.87 -0.93
CA ILE A 161 19.86 5.49 0.47
C ILE A 161 21.19 4.80 0.78
N ALA A 162 21.62 3.83 -0.03
CA ALA A 162 22.90 3.16 0.15
C ALA A 162 24.10 4.10 -0.06
N ALA A 163 24.02 5.03 -1.00
CA ALA A 163 25.03 6.08 -1.18
C ALA A 163 25.10 6.98 0.07
N ALA A 164 23.95 7.38 0.61
CA ALA A 164 23.89 8.13 1.87
C ALA A 164 24.46 7.34 3.05
N MET A 165 24.33 6.01 3.06
CA MET A 165 24.93 5.15 4.10
C MET A 165 26.47 5.13 4.09
N ASN A 166 27.07 5.44 2.95
CA ASN A 166 28.51 5.44 2.74
C ASN A 166 29.11 6.85 2.70
N ASP A 167 28.30 7.90 2.85
CA ASP A 167 28.73 9.30 2.92
C ASP A 167 28.62 9.82 4.36
N GLU A 168 29.77 10.17 4.96
CA GLU A 168 29.85 10.69 6.32
C GLU A 168 29.08 12.01 6.52
N ASN A 169 28.85 12.76 5.44
CA ASN A 169 28.14 14.04 5.46
C ASN A 169 26.64 13.91 5.23
N ARG A 170 26.14 12.68 4.99
CA ARG A 170 24.72 12.38 4.79
C ARG A 170 24.22 11.44 5.88
N LYS A 171 22.89 11.43 6.04
CA LYS A 171 22.17 10.58 6.98
C LYS A 171 20.98 9.96 6.27
N VAL A 172 20.57 8.79 6.75
CA VAL A 172 19.30 8.18 6.34
C VAL A 172 18.21 8.57 7.33
N ALA A 173 17.14 9.19 6.84
CA ALA A 173 15.99 9.55 7.65
C ALA A 173 14.97 8.42 7.57
N LEU A 174 14.87 7.62 8.62
CA LEU A 174 13.75 6.70 8.77
C LEU A 174 12.51 7.51 9.15
N PHE A 175 11.36 7.18 8.57
CA PHE A 175 10.10 7.82 8.91
C PHE A 175 8.92 6.90 8.63
N GLU A 176 7.77 7.26 9.20
CA GLU A 176 6.54 6.48 9.08
C GLU A 176 5.46 7.17 8.22
N PHE A 177 4.40 6.44 7.85
CA PHE A 177 3.23 7.03 7.20
C PHE A 177 2.63 8.15 8.04
N GLY A 178 2.22 9.23 7.39
CA GLY A 178 1.74 10.43 8.08
C GLY A 178 2.84 11.46 8.34
N LEU A 179 4.08 11.12 8.04
CA LEU A 179 5.17 12.07 7.80
C LEU A 179 5.51 12.09 6.30
N VAL A 180 6.20 13.16 5.87
CA VAL A 180 6.57 13.36 4.47
C VAL A 180 8.03 13.84 4.31
N PRO A 181 8.68 13.52 3.18
CA PRO A 181 10.14 13.59 3.10
C PRO A 181 10.75 14.96 2.80
N GLN A 182 9.98 16.02 2.51
CA GLN A 182 10.50 17.32 2.05
C GLN A 182 11.47 17.95 3.05
N LEU A 183 11.17 17.89 4.36
CA LEU A 183 12.09 18.36 5.39
C LEU A 183 13.38 17.52 5.47
N PHE A 184 13.34 16.22 5.16
CA PHE A 184 14.56 15.41 5.12
C PHE A 184 15.43 15.79 3.92
N TYR A 185 14.81 16.01 2.75
CA TYR A 185 15.50 16.48 1.56
C TYR A 185 16.13 17.86 1.74
N SER A 186 15.48 18.79 2.46
CA SER A 186 16.04 20.13 2.70
C SER A 186 17.34 20.09 3.53
N PHE A 187 17.53 19.06 4.36
CA PHE A 187 18.78 18.79 5.07
C PHE A 187 19.75 17.87 4.29
N GLY A 188 19.37 17.40 3.10
CA GLY A 188 20.17 16.49 2.27
C GLY A 188 20.28 15.07 2.80
N CYS A 189 19.29 14.64 3.58
CA CYS A 189 19.12 13.25 4.00
C CYS A 189 18.53 12.40 2.88
N ALA A 190 18.78 11.09 2.92
CA ALA A 190 18.05 10.11 2.11
C ALA A 190 16.89 9.54 2.95
N PRO A 191 15.61 9.77 2.58
CA PRO A 191 14.48 9.31 3.37
C PRO A 191 14.09 7.87 3.03
N LEU A 192 13.75 7.06 4.05
CA LEU A 192 13.23 5.70 3.92
C LEU A 192 11.94 5.57 4.72
N CYS A 193 10.82 5.40 4.02
CA CYS A 193 9.51 5.14 4.63
C CYS A 193 9.45 3.68 5.08
N LEU A 194 9.36 3.45 6.38
CA LEU A 194 9.44 2.10 6.94
C LEU A 194 8.22 1.25 6.58
N GLU A 195 7.00 1.77 6.61
CA GLU A 195 5.82 0.94 6.27
C GLU A 195 5.69 0.63 4.78
N PHE A 196 6.37 1.36 3.90
CA PHE A 196 6.43 1.01 2.48
C PHE A 196 7.55 0.01 2.18
N TYR A 197 8.55 -0.11 3.06
CA TYR A 197 9.72 -0.96 2.86
C TYR A 197 9.40 -2.45 2.68
N PRO A 198 8.46 -3.09 3.40
CA PRO A 198 8.06 -4.48 3.13
C PRO A 198 7.59 -4.69 1.69
N SER A 199 6.89 -3.71 1.10
CA SER A 199 6.32 -3.84 -0.24
C SER A 199 7.39 -4.04 -1.32
N PHE A 200 8.60 -3.51 -1.09
CA PHE A 200 9.75 -3.75 -1.96
C PHE A 200 10.11 -5.23 -2.01
N PHE A 201 10.13 -5.93 -0.86
CA PHE A 201 10.49 -7.34 -0.76
C PHE A 201 9.37 -8.27 -1.21
N THR A 202 8.12 -7.96 -0.87
CA THR A 202 6.97 -8.80 -1.24
C THR A 202 6.82 -8.98 -2.75
N ARG A 203 7.27 -8.01 -3.54
CA ARG A 203 7.17 -8.02 -5.01
C ARG A 203 8.31 -8.79 -5.70
N VAL A 204 9.36 -9.13 -4.97
CA VAL A 204 10.60 -9.70 -5.54
C VAL A 204 10.97 -11.03 -4.91
N ASN A 205 10.85 -11.17 -3.60
CA ASN A 205 11.27 -12.37 -2.89
C ASN A 205 10.57 -12.51 -1.52
N MET A 206 9.50 -13.31 -1.50
CA MET A 206 8.74 -13.60 -0.29
C MET A 206 9.54 -14.36 0.77
N ASN A 207 10.59 -15.12 0.41
CA ASN A 207 11.40 -15.82 1.40
C ASN A 207 12.12 -14.86 2.36
N ILE A 208 12.51 -13.67 1.89
CA ILE A 208 13.10 -12.64 2.75
C ILE A 208 12.03 -12.03 3.67
N VAL A 209 10.79 -11.88 3.17
CA VAL A 209 9.67 -11.41 3.97
C VAL A 209 9.39 -12.39 5.13
N TYR A 210 9.35 -13.69 4.84
CA TYR A 210 9.17 -14.73 5.87
C TYR A 210 10.32 -14.72 6.87
N GLU A 211 11.57 -14.66 6.39
CA GLU A 211 12.77 -14.60 7.24
C GLU A 211 12.69 -13.46 8.26
N PHE A 212 12.23 -12.28 7.85
CA PHE A 212 12.13 -11.13 8.75
C PHE A 212 10.92 -11.23 9.68
N ILE A 213 9.76 -11.64 9.19
CA ILE A 213 8.58 -11.83 10.06
C ILE A 213 8.89 -12.87 11.15
N GLU A 214 9.49 -14.00 10.79
CA GLU A 214 9.87 -15.07 11.72
C GLU A 214 10.92 -14.59 12.73
N ALA A 215 11.91 -13.79 12.29
CA ALA A 215 12.90 -13.21 13.21
C ALA A 215 12.26 -12.35 14.32
N ALA A 216 11.25 -11.56 13.97
CA ALA A 216 10.52 -10.77 14.96
C ALA A 216 9.70 -11.66 15.92
N GLU A 217 9.05 -12.70 15.39
CA GLU A 217 8.28 -13.66 16.19
C GLU A 217 9.17 -14.45 17.15
N GLU A 218 10.33 -14.91 16.69
CA GLU A 218 11.36 -15.56 17.52
C GLU A 218 11.88 -14.64 18.63
N ALA A 219 11.97 -13.34 18.37
CA ALA A 219 12.32 -12.32 19.37
C ALA A 219 11.17 -11.99 20.34
N GLY A 220 10.01 -12.62 20.19
CA GLY A 220 8.87 -12.51 21.10
C GLY A 220 7.82 -11.48 20.69
N ILE A 221 7.86 -10.98 19.45
CA ILE A 221 6.77 -10.16 18.91
C ILE A 221 5.57 -11.07 18.59
N PRO A 222 4.37 -10.80 19.13
CA PRO A 222 3.20 -11.63 18.85
C PRO A 222 2.80 -11.66 17.36
N SER A 223 2.31 -12.79 16.88
CA SER A 223 1.93 -12.99 15.48
C SER A 223 0.64 -12.26 15.06
N ASP A 224 -0.14 -11.76 16.03
CA ASP A 224 -1.33 -10.91 15.79
C ASP A 224 -0.98 -9.44 15.57
N VAL A 225 0.30 -9.04 15.73
CA VAL A 225 0.80 -7.72 15.35
C VAL A 225 0.86 -7.58 13.84
N CYS A 226 0.68 -6.36 13.32
CA CYS A 226 0.83 -6.04 11.89
C CYS A 226 2.11 -6.65 11.31
N SER A 227 1.99 -7.34 10.17
CA SER A 227 3.15 -7.95 9.49
C SER A 227 4.17 -6.91 9.04
N THR A 228 3.76 -5.68 8.76
CA THR A 228 4.68 -4.57 8.47
C THR A 228 5.56 -4.26 9.67
N ASP A 229 4.98 -4.15 10.88
CA ASP A 229 5.73 -3.92 12.10
C ASP A 229 6.67 -5.10 12.42
N ARG A 230 6.17 -6.34 12.28
CA ARG A 230 6.98 -7.56 12.41
C ARG A 230 8.14 -7.56 11.40
N PHE A 231 7.87 -7.25 10.13
CA PHE A 231 8.89 -7.16 9.09
C PHE A 231 9.97 -6.13 9.44
N ILE A 232 9.59 -4.91 9.84
CA ILE A 232 10.54 -3.84 10.16
C ILE A 232 11.44 -4.23 11.33
N LEU A 233 10.85 -4.77 12.40
CA LEU A 233 11.60 -5.26 13.56
C LEU A 233 12.51 -6.43 13.21
N GLY A 234 12.02 -7.36 12.40
CA GLY A 234 12.78 -8.49 11.88
C GLY A 234 13.96 -8.08 11.02
N ALA A 235 13.75 -7.13 10.11
CA ALA A 235 14.79 -6.52 9.29
C ALA A 235 15.87 -5.88 10.17
N ALA A 236 15.48 -5.17 11.24
CA ALA A 236 16.41 -4.61 12.22
C ALA A 236 17.23 -5.71 12.93
N LEU A 237 16.57 -6.77 13.40
CA LEU A 237 17.20 -7.92 14.08
C LEU A 237 18.18 -8.68 13.18
N LYS A 238 17.87 -8.76 11.88
CA LYS A 238 18.74 -9.37 10.87
C LYS A 238 19.82 -8.41 10.34
N GLY A 239 19.86 -7.18 10.83
CA GLY A 239 20.87 -6.19 10.43
C GLY A 239 20.63 -5.57 9.05
N GLU A 240 19.43 -5.64 8.48
CA GLU A 240 19.12 -5.12 7.15
C GLU A 240 18.85 -3.62 7.13
N LEU A 241 18.58 -2.96 8.27
CA LEU A 241 18.29 -1.52 8.29
C LEU A 241 19.56 -0.63 8.20
N PRO A 242 19.42 0.62 7.73
CA PRO A 242 20.55 1.54 7.55
C PRO A 242 21.32 1.89 8.84
N LYS A 243 22.66 1.83 8.79
CA LYS A 243 23.57 2.03 9.94
C LYS A 243 23.79 3.48 10.39
N ASN A 244 23.65 4.47 9.50
CA ASN A 244 23.87 5.91 9.80
C ASN A 244 22.54 6.66 9.84
N SER A 245 21.52 6.04 10.43
CA SER A 245 20.17 6.54 10.44
C SER A 245 19.83 7.39 11.66
N PHE A 246 18.75 8.14 11.54
CA PHE A 246 17.94 8.61 12.67
C PHE A 246 16.48 8.32 12.33
N PHE A 247 15.61 8.40 13.33
CA PHE A 247 14.20 8.08 13.15
C PHE A 247 13.28 9.22 13.57
N VAL A 248 12.29 9.54 12.74
CA VAL A 248 11.19 10.44 13.11
C VAL A 248 9.89 9.65 13.05
N THR A 249 9.18 9.63 14.17
CA THR A 249 7.90 8.94 14.37
C THR A 249 6.90 9.90 15.01
N SER A 250 5.63 9.52 15.06
CA SER A 250 4.54 10.25 15.67
C SER A 250 3.51 9.35 16.37
N SER A 251 2.49 9.96 16.97
CA SER A 251 1.33 9.26 17.52
C SER A 251 0.37 8.67 16.46
N SER A 252 0.72 8.69 15.17
CA SER A 252 -0.06 8.24 14.00
C SER A 252 0.88 7.51 13.01
N PRO A 253 0.43 6.49 12.24
CA PRO A 253 -0.96 6.18 11.88
C PRO A 253 -1.75 5.32 12.87
N CYS A 254 -1.10 4.43 13.63
CA CYS A 254 -1.81 3.43 14.44
C CYS A 254 -1.09 3.08 15.76
N ASP A 255 -1.77 2.32 16.62
CA ASP A 255 -1.17 1.84 17.87
C ASP A 255 -0.07 0.80 17.66
N GLY A 256 -0.08 0.10 16.52
CA GLY A 256 0.96 -0.86 16.14
C GLY A 256 2.33 -0.19 16.01
N THR A 257 2.43 0.85 15.17
CA THR A 257 3.68 1.60 14.96
C THR A 257 4.13 2.28 16.25
N ARG A 258 3.20 2.84 17.05
CA ARG A 258 3.48 3.42 18.37
C ARG A 258 4.15 2.46 19.36
N ILE A 259 3.93 1.16 19.21
CA ILE A 259 4.55 0.12 20.06
C ILE A 259 5.83 -0.41 19.41
N ALA A 260 5.82 -0.64 18.10
CA ALA A 260 6.96 -1.18 17.36
C ALA A 260 8.17 -0.23 17.37
N TYR A 261 7.95 1.07 17.24
CA TYR A 261 9.02 2.04 17.03
C TYR A 261 9.89 2.35 18.26
N PRO A 262 9.36 2.37 19.50
CA PRO A 262 10.20 2.33 20.68
C PRO A 262 11.07 1.07 20.81
N ILE A 263 10.61 -0.07 20.28
CA ILE A 263 11.43 -1.30 20.19
C ILE A 263 12.52 -1.11 19.14
N LEU A 264 12.14 -0.62 17.96
CA LEU A 264 13.08 -0.33 16.87
C LEU A 264 14.20 0.62 17.31
N HIS A 265 13.86 1.68 18.06
CA HIS A 265 14.83 2.61 18.64
C HIS A 265 15.87 1.91 19.53
N LYS A 266 15.44 0.92 20.33
CA LYS A 266 16.36 0.11 21.15
C LYS A 266 17.22 -0.83 20.33
N LEU A 267 16.71 -1.34 19.20
CA LEU A 267 17.46 -2.23 18.32
C LEU A 267 18.51 -1.47 17.50
N LEU A 268 18.17 -0.28 17.00
CA LEU A 268 19.04 0.53 16.15
C LEU A 268 20.00 1.43 16.93
N ASP A 269 19.70 1.74 18.20
CA ASP A 269 20.47 2.68 19.04
C ASP A 269 20.78 4.01 18.31
N CYS A 270 19.79 4.53 17.57
CA CYS A 270 19.92 5.73 16.76
C CYS A 270 19.09 6.89 17.33
N PRO A 271 19.41 8.17 17.05
CA PRO A 271 18.60 9.28 17.49
C PRO A 271 17.16 9.17 16.99
N MET A 272 16.18 9.37 17.89
CA MET A 272 14.76 9.35 17.54
C MET A 272 14.03 10.61 18.02
N LEU A 273 13.15 11.13 17.17
CA LEU A 273 12.17 12.17 17.52
C LEU A 273 10.76 11.59 17.44
N PHE A 274 9.96 11.81 18.49
CA PHE A 274 8.54 11.47 18.54
C PHE A 274 7.70 12.75 18.49
N LEU A 275 6.82 12.86 17.50
CA LEU A 275 5.88 13.97 17.32
C LEU A 275 4.46 13.59 17.76
N ASP A 276 3.69 14.54 18.25
CA ASP A 276 2.29 14.29 18.61
C ASP A 276 1.35 14.65 17.46
N ALA A 277 1.01 13.69 16.62
CA ALA A 277 -0.02 13.81 15.61
C ALA A 277 -1.41 13.99 16.26
N PRO A 278 -2.13 15.09 15.96
CA PRO A 278 -3.41 15.38 16.58
C PRO A 278 -4.50 14.40 16.12
N PHE A 279 -5.35 14.00 17.07
CA PHE A 279 -6.52 13.17 16.79
C PHE A 279 -7.60 13.91 15.99
N ARG A 280 -7.74 15.22 16.20
CA ARG A 280 -8.71 16.04 15.48
C ARG A 280 -8.21 16.36 14.07
N TYR A 281 -9.16 16.58 13.16
CA TYR A 281 -8.89 17.01 11.79
C TYR A 281 -9.60 18.34 11.56
N ASP A 282 -8.92 19.42 11.93
CA ASP A 282 -9.31 20.82 11.78
C ASP A 282 -8.06 21.70 11.62
N ARG A 283 -8.24 22.98 11.26
CA ARG A 283 -7.11 23.90 10.99
C ARG A 283 -6.19 24.09 12.20
N GLU A 284 -6.74 24.07 13.41
CA GLU A 284 -5.93 24.22 14.63
C GLU A 284 -5.05 22.99 14.87
N SER A 285 -5.55 21.80 14.54
CA SER A 285 -4.78 20.55 14.57
C SER A 285 -3.60 20.60 13.59
N ILE A 286 -3.84 21.09 12.37
CA ILE A 286 -2.78 21.27 11.35
C ILE A 286 -1.73 22.26 11.86
N ARG A 287 -2.13 23.41 12.38
CA ARG A 287 -1.23 24.42 12.96
C ARG A 287 -0.44 23.91 14.15
N TYR A 288 -1.07 23.11 15.01
CA TYR A 288 -0.40 22.46 16.14
C TYR A 288 0.72 21.54 15.65
N TYR A 289 0.45 20.72 14.64
CA TYR A 289 1.43 19.82 14.09
C TYR A 289 2.55 20.59 13.34
N ALA A 290 2.21 21.62 12.57
CA ALA A 290 3.18 22.51 11.91
C ALA A 290 4.13 23.17 12.92
N ARG A 291 3.63 23.58 14.08
CA ARG A 291 4.45 24.12 15.17
C ARG A 291 5.46 23.09 15.68
N GLN A 292 5.08 21.82 15.77
CA GLN A 292 6.03 20.76 16.14
C GLN A 292 7.08 20.53 15.06
N LEU A 293 6.71 20.62 13.77
CA LEU A 293 7.70 20.58 12.68
C LEU A 293 8.73 21.71 12.84
N LYS A 294 8.26 22.92 13.18
CA LYS A 294 9.11 24.10 13.39
C LYS A 294 9.99 24.02 14.64
N GLU A 295 9.38 23.72 15.79
CA GLU A 295 10.00 23.87 17.11
C GLU A 295 10.74 22.62 17.56
N GLN A 296 10.46 21.46 16.96
CA GLN A 296 11.06 20.17 17.36
C GLN A 296 11.80 19.50 16.21
N LEU A 297 11.14 19.30 15.06
CA LEU A 297 11.76 18.56 13.94
C LEU A 297 12.92 19.32 13.32
N ILE A 298 12.77 20.60 12.99
CA ILE A 298 13.87 21.39 12.41
C ILE A 298 15.10 21.41 13.35
N PRO A 299 15.00 21.74 14.65
CA PRO A 299 16.15 21.69 15.56
C PRO A 299 16.75 20.29 15.74
N PHE A 300 15.92 19.25 15.73
CA PHE A 300 16.40 17.87 15.76
C PHE A 300 17.21 17.53 14.52
N LEU A 301 16.73 17.89 13.32
CA LEU A 301 17.44 17.71 12.06
C LEU A 301 18.76 18.49 12.05
N GLU A 302 18.79 19.73 12.54
CA GLU A 302 20.04 20.49 12.67
C GLU A 302 21.06 19.75 13.55
N LYS A 303 20.62 19.17 14.66
CA LYS A 303 21.47 18.43 15.59
C LYS A 303 22.03 17.15 14.99
N VAL A 304 21.19 16.32 14.37
CA VAL A 304 21.61 14.98 13.88
C VAL A 304 22.38 15.04 12.56
N THR A 305 22.15 16.07 11.75
CA THR A 305 22.84 16.26 10.46
C THR A 305 24.04 17.21 10.55
N GLY A 306 24.12 18.05 11.59
CA GLY A 306 25.11 19.11 11.71
C GLY A 306 24.91 20.26 10.72
N ARG A 307 23.81 20.27 9.95
CA ARG A 307 23.50 21.29 8.94
C ARG A 307 22.52 22.32 9.51
N LYS A 308 22.69 23.59 9.14
CA LYS A 308 21.73 24.64 9.51
C LYS A 308 20.50 24.59 8.60
N PHE A 309 19.35 24.93 9.19
CA PHE A 309 18.11 25.01 8.43
C PHE A 309 18.22 26.09 7.35
N ASP A 310 17.88 25.70 6.12
CA ASP A 310 17.83 26.57 4.96
C ASP A 310 16.40 26.57 4.40
N ILE A 311 15.74 27.73 4.51
CA ILE A 311 14.37 27.91 4.04
C ILE A 311 14.26 27.77 2.52
N ASP A 312 15.29 28.14 1.76
CA ASP A 312 15.27 28.09 0.31
C ASP A 312 15.34 26.63 -0.16
N ARG A 313 16.15 25.80 0.50
CA ARG A 313 16.16 24.35 0.24
C ARG A 313 14.85 23.66 0.60
N LEU A 314 14.20 24.08 1.69
CA LEU A 314 12.85 23.59 2.00
C LEU A 314 11.87 23.99 0.90
N ARG A 315 11.93 25.26 0.46
CA ARG A 315 11.07 25.77 -0.61
C ARG A 315 11.26 24.99 -1.90
N GLU A 316 12.49 24.68 -2.29
CA GLU A 316 12.79 23.85 -3.46
C GLU A 316 12.13 22.47 -3.34
N ALA A 317 12.28 21.79 -2.20
CA ALA A 317 11.66 20.48 -1.97
C ALA A 317 10.12 20.55 -2.00
N VAL A 318 9.52 21.60 -1.43
CA VAL A 318 8.05 21.79 -1.44
C VAL A 318 7.53 22.12 -2.84
N VAL A 319 8.21 23.00 -3.59
CA VAL A 319 7.87 23.30 -4.99
C VAL A 319 7.95 22.03 -5.83
N GLU A 320 8.97 21.22 -5.63
CA GLU A 320 9.13 19.97 -6.37
C GLU A 320 8.04 18.95 -5.99
N SER A 321 7.68 18.88 -4.71
CA SER A 321 6.55 18.09 -4.22
C SER A 321 5.21 18.54 -4.83
N ASN A 322 4.99 19.86 -4.97
CA ASN A 322 3.78 20.39 -5.59
C ASN A 322 3.67 19.98 -7.07
N LYS A 323 4.76 20.05 -7.84
CA LYS A 323 4.77 19.56 -9.24
C LYS A 323 4.41 18.08 -9.33
N ALA A 324 5.03 17.26 -8.47
CA ALA A 324 4.74 15.83 -8.39
C ALA A 324 3.26 15.58 -8.07
N TYR A 325 2.70 16.36 -7.15
CA TYR A 325 1.30 16.27 -6.76
C TYR A 325 0.33 16.70 -7.87
N GLU A 326 0.62 17.79 -8.59
CA GLU A 326 -0.16 18.22 -9.75
C GLU A 326 -0.21 17.13 -10.83
N TYR A 327 0.92 16.48 -11.12
CA TYR A 327 0.92 15.35 -12.06
C TYR A 327 0.12 14.15 -11.56
N LEU A 328 0.15 13.87 -10.26
CA LEU A 328 -0.65 12.82 -9.66
C LEU A 328 -2.15 13.12 -9.79
N LEU A 329 -2.57 14.37 -9.58
CA LEU A 329 -3.95 14.81 -9.79
C LEU A 329 -4.37 14.63 -11.25
N ASP A 330 -3.56 15.12 -12.20
CA ASP A 330 -3.82 14.96 -13.63
C ASP A 330 -3.97 13.48 -14.01
N ILE A 331 -3.13 12.60 -13.47
CA ILE A 331 -3.23 11.14 -13.67
C ILE A 331 -4.57 10.63 -13.14
N HIS A 332 -4.91 10.95 -11.89
CA HIS A 332 -6.15 10.50 -11.26
C HIS A 332 -7.40 11.01 -12.01
N ASP A 333 -7.42 12.25 -12.48
CA ASP A 333 -8.52 12.80 -13.27
C ASP A 333 -8.78 11.96 -14.53
N THR A 334 -7.73 11.42 -15.15
CA THR A 334 -7.88 10.55 -16.33
C THR A 334 -8.59 9.23 -16.03
N PHE A 335 -8.57 8.76 -14.77
CA PHE A 335 -9.22 7.51 -14.37
C PHE A 335 -10.76 7.62 -14.37
N THR A 336 -11.32 8.83 -14.46
CA THR A 336 -12.76 9.04 -14.66
C THR A 336 -13.24 8.60 -16.05
N VAL A 337 -12.36 8.63 -17.06
CA VAL A 337 -12.64 8.24 -18.46
C VAL A 337 -12.81 6.73 -18.57
N ARG A 338 -13.81 6.25 -19.32
CA ARG A 338 -14.13 4.82 -19.55
C ARG A 338 -13.93 4.43 -21.02
N PRO A 339 -13.05 3.45 -21.34
CA PRO A 339 -12.09 2.76 -20.45
C PRO A 339 -11.01 3.69 -19.87
N ALA A 340 -10.45 3.33 -18.71
CA ALA A 340 -9.36 4.06 -18.07
C ALA A 340 -8.02 3.83 -18.81
N PRO A 341 -7.15 4.86 -18.95
CA PRO A 341 -6.02 4.82 -19.88
C PRO A 341 -4.86 3.91 -19.48
N HIS A 342 -4.78 3.47 -18.22
CA HIS A 342 -3.69 2.64 -17.71
C HIS A 342 -4.22 1.34 -17.07
N PRO A 343 -3.49 0.21 -17.20
CA PRO A 343 -3.76 -1.02 -16.44
C PRO A 343 -3.70 -0.79 -14.92
N GLY A 344 -4.35 -1.67 -14.16
CA GLY A 344 -4.49 -1.59 -12.70
C GLY A 344 -3.17 -1.38 -11.97
N LEU A 345 -2.13 -2.14 -12.32
CA LEU A 345 -0.83 -1.99 -11.66
C LEU A 345 -0.21 -0.59 -11.88
N LEU A 346 -0.28 -0.04 -13.10
CA LEU A 346 0.20 1.31 -13.39
C LEU A 346 -0.64 2.42 -12.76
N ARG A 347 -1.88 2.14 -12.37
CA ARG A 347 -2.71 3.09 -11.60
C ARG A 347 -2.32 3.15 -10.13
N LEU A 348 -1.82 2.06 -9.57
CA LEU A 348 -1.39 1.98 -8.16
C LEU A 348 -0.02 2.64 -7.91
N LEU A 349 0.90 2.45 -8.84
CA LEU A 349 2.30 2.83 -8.71
C LEU A 349 2.56 4.34 -8.47
N PRO A 350 1.89 5.29 -9.15
CA PRO A 350 2.14 6.73 -9.00
C PRO A 350 2.05 7.21 -7.56
N TYR A 351 0.97 6.83 -6.85
CA TYR A 351 0.77 7.22 -5.47
C TYR A 351 1.81 6.61 -4.52
N GLY A 352 2.15 5.33 -4.75
CA GLY A 352 3.24 4.68 -4.02
C GLY A 352 4.52 5.51 -4.11
N CYS A 353 4.98 5.80 -5.34
CA CYS A 353 6.16 6.63 -5.58
C CYS A 353 6.07 8.02 -4.93
N PHE A 354 4.88 8.62 -4.92
CA PHE A 354 4.67 9.92 -4.30
C PHE A 354 4.95 9.93 -2.79
N ILE A 355 4.44 8.94 -2.05
CA ILE A 355 4.55 8.90 -0.57
C ILE A 355 6.01 8.98 -0.11
N PHE A 356 6.93 8.26 -0.75
CA PHE A 356 8.33 8.18 -0.30
C PHE A 356 9.30 9.07 -1.08
N GLY A 357 8.87 9.65 -2.22
CA GLY A 357 9.73 10.47 -3.08
C GLY A 357 9.35 11.94 -3.17
N ALA A 358 8.29 12.39 -2.49
CA ALA A 358 7.78 13.76 -2.60
C ALA A 358 8.85 14.82 -2.30
N GLY A 359 9.12 15.69 -3.27
CA GLY A 359 10.15 16.73 -3.16
C GLY A 359 11.50 16.37 -3.77
N HIS A 360 11.64 15.17 -4.35
CA HIS A 360 12.83 14.80 -5.12
C HIS A 360 12.56 14.85 -6.64
N PRO A 361 13.43 15.49 -7.46
CA PRO A 361 13.21 15.65 -8.91
C PRO A 361 13.03 14.35 -9.70
N ARG A 362 13.64 13.26 -9.23
CA ARG A 362 13.47 11.91 -9.80
C ARG A 362 12.00 11.47 -9.84
N LEU A 363 11.27 11.69 -8.75
CA LEU A 363 9.86 11.34 -8.67
C LEU A 363 9.07 12.16 -9.69
N THR A 364 9.27 13.48 -9.70
CA THR A 364 8.58 14.40 -10.61
C THR A 364 8.78 14.03 -12.06
N LYS A 365 10.00 13.63 -12.45
CA LYS A 365 10.29 13.14 -13.80
C LYS A 365 9.46 11.90 -14.16
N THR A 366 9.37 10.95 -13.22
CA THR A 366 8.61 9.70 -13.40
C THR A 366 7.10 9.95 -13.47
N LEU A 367 6.56 10.75 -12.55
CA LEU A 367 5.14 11.12 -12.56
C LEU A 367 4.77 11.95 -13.78
N LYS A 368 5.66 12.84 -14.25
CA LYS A 368 5.45 13.56 -15.51
C LYS A 368 5.29 12.61 -16.69
N LEU A 369 6.13 11.58 -16.79
CA LEU A 369 6.06 10.59 -17.86
C LEU A 369 4.71 9.83 -17.83
N LEU A 370 4.32 9.34 -16.65
CA LEU A 370 3.04 8.66 -16.44
C LEU A 370 1.86 9.56 -16.80
N ARG A 371 1.90 10.82 -16.34
CA ARG A 371 0.87 11.84 -16.63
C ARG A 371 0.77 12.14 -18.11
N ASP A 372 1.89 12.43 -18.76
CA ASP A 372 1.92 12.78 -20.18
C ASP A 372 1.35 11.63 -21.03
N ASP A 373 1.69 10.36 -20.74
CA ASP A 373 1.09 9.21 -21.44
C ASP A 373 -0.42 9.09 -21.16
N ALA A 374 -0.85 9.12 -19.89
CA ALA A 374 -2.28 9.00 -19.52
C ALA A 374 -3.14 10.08 -20.21
N VAL A 375 -2.72 11.34 -20.11
CA VAL A 375 -3.43 12.47 -20.70
C VAL A 375 -3.44 12.38 -22.22
N GLN A 376 -2.33 11.96 -22.84
CA GLN A 376 -2.27 11.79 -24.29
C GLN A 376 -3.19 10.66 -24.76
N ARG A 377 -3.27 9.54 -24.02
CA ARG A 377 -4.22 8.44 -24.31
C ARG A 377 -5.66 8.92 -24.32
N VAL A 378 -6.04 9.75 -23.35
CA VAL A 378 -7.38 10.36 -23.27
C VAL A 378 -7.64 11.28 -24.46
N LYS A 379 -6.69 12.16 -24.80
CA LYS A 379 -6.83 13.12 -25.91
C LYS A 379 -6.99 12.42 -27.27
N ASP A 380 -6.27 11.34 -27.48
CA ASP A 380 -6.28 10.59 -28.75
C ASP A 380 -7.42 9.56 -28.82
N GLY A 381 -8.21 9.39 -27.75
CA GLY A 381 -9.26 8.37 -27.68
C GLY A 381 -8.74 6.94 -27.67
N ARG A 382 -7.47 6.72 -27.24
CA ARG A 382 -6.77 5.42 -27.22
C ARG A 382 -6.66 4.84 -25.79
N THR A 383 -7.69 5.02 -24.98
CA THR A 383 -7.68 4.60 -23.58
C THR A 383 -7.98 3.12 -23.37
N ALA A 384 -8.44 2.41 -24.40
CA ALA A 384 -8.70 0.98 -24.31
C ALA A 384 -7.40 0.20 -24.02
N GLY A 385 -7.41 -0.57 -22.94
CA GLY A 385 -6.37 -1.54 -22.62
C GLY A 385 -6.50 -2.83 -23.45
N PRO A 386 -5.66 -3.83 -23.16
CA PRO A 386 -5.69 -5.11 -23.87
C PRO A 386 -6.95 -5.95 -23.58
N PHE A 387 -7.65 -5.65 -22.49
CA PHE A 387 -8.89 -6.31 -22.10
C PHE A 387 -10.02 -5.29 -21.98
N GLU A 388 -11.24 -5.72 -22.27
CA GLU A 388 -12.44 -4.89 -22.20
C GLU A 388 -12.75 -4.47 -20.74
N GLU A 389 -12.98 -3.18 -20.50
CA GLU A 389 -13.39 -2.67 -19.18
C GLU A 389 -14.88 -2.90 -18.91
N ARG A 390 -15.19 -4.05 -18.31
CA ARG A 390 -16.55 -4.48 -17.92
C ARG A 390 -16.94 -3.98 -16.55
N HIS A 391 -16.02 -4.04 -15.58
CA HIS A 391 -16.27 -3.63 -14.21
C HIS A 391 -15.20 -2.68 -13.71
N ARG A 392 -15.60 -1.61 -13.04
CA ARG A 392 -14.72 -0.70 -12.31
C ARG A 392 -14.70 -1.06 -10.84
N VAL A 393 -13.52 -1.35 -10.32
CA VAL A 393 -13.32 -1.77 -8.93
C VAL A 393 -12.69 -0.63 -8.14
N LEU A 394 -13.32 -0.22 -7.05
CA LEU A 394 -12.65 0.54 -5.99
C LEU A 394 -12.07 -0.43 -4.96
N TRP A 395 -10.77 -0.35 -4.72
CA TRP A 395 -10.13 -1.14 -3.68
C TRP A 395 -10.09 -0.38 -2.35
N VAL A 396 -10.91 -0.76 -1.38
CA VAL A 396 -10.90 -0.14 -0.05
C VAL A 396 -9.80 -0.79 0.79
N HIS A 397 -8.96 0.04 1.42
CA HIS A 397 -7.69 -0.29 2.06
C HIS A 397 -6.57 -0.59 1.03
N VAL A 398 -5.66 -1.50 1.35
CA VAL A 398 -4.45 -1.83 0.57
C VAL A 398 -4.62 -3.20 -0.09
N PRO A 399 -4.36 -3.34 -1.41
CA PRO A 399 -4.30 -4.64 -2.06
C PRO A 399 -3.11 -5.47 -1.57
N PRO A 400 -3.15 -6.81 -1.65
CA PRO A 400 -1.99 -7.63 -1.30
C PRO A 400 -0.82 -7.29 -2.23
N THR A 401 0.39 -7.22 -1.66
CA THR A 401 1.59 -6.84 -2.42
C THR A 401 2.41 -8.06 -2.88
N TYR A 402 2.03 -9.26 -2.45
CA TYR A 402 2.67 -10.53 -2.83
C TYR A 402 2.18 -11.13 -4.17
N ASP A 403 1.01 -10.72 -4.68
CA ASP A 403 0.50 -11.17 -5.99
C ASP A 403 0.67 -10.07 -7.04
N ASN A 404 1.81 -10.09 -7.75
CA ASN A 404 2.13 -9.13 -8.80
C ASN A 404 1.18 -9.20 -10.01
N GLU A 405 0.55 -10.35 -10.25
CA GLU A 405 -0.30 -10.59 -11.41
C GLU A 405 -1.79 -10.41 -11.11
N LEU A 406 -2.15 -10.09 -9.87
CA LEU A 406 -3.54 -10.02 -9.41
C LEU A 406 -4.40 -9.14 -10.32
N PHE A 407 -3.96 -7.91 -10.59
CA PHE A 407 -4.72 -6.97 -11.41
C PHE A 407 -4.79 -7.43 -12.86
N ASN A 408 -3.67 -7.87 -13.44
CA ASN A 408 -3.66 -8.39 -14.82
C ASN A 408 -4.61 -9.58 -14.98
N TRP A 409 -4.62 -10.48 -14.01
CA TRP A 409 -5.52 -11.63 -13.97
C TRP A 409 -6.99 -11.19 -13.84
N MET A 410 -7.32 -10.25 -12.96
CA MET A 410 -8.68 -9.70 -12.83
C MET A 410 -9.18 -9.05 -14.13
N GLU A 411 -8.31 -8.28 -14.78
CA GLU A 411 -8.58 -7.60 -16.04
C GLU A 411 -8.83 -8.62 -17.16
N GLN A 412 -7.99 -9.64 -17.26
CA GLN A 412 -8.10 -10.68 -18.27
C GLN A 412 -9.34 -11.58 -18.10
N GLN A 413 -9.61 -12.03 -16.87
CA GLN A 413 -10.68 -13.02 -16.62
C GLN A 413 -12.07 -12.38 -16.59
N PHE A 414 -12.19 -11.18 -16.04
CA PHE A 414 -13.49 -10.57 -15.74
C PHE A 414 -13.71 -9.20 -16.38
N GLY A 415 -12.69 -8.62 -17.04
CA GLY A 415 -12.73 -7.22 -17.44
C GLY A 415 -12.83 -6.28 -16.23
N ALA A 416 -12.33 -6.72 -15.07
CA ALA A 416 -12.42 -6.00 -13.80
C ALA A 416 -11.18 -5.12 -13.57
N MET A 417 -11.37 -3.82 -13.79
CA MET A 417 -10.34 -2.79 -13.74
C MET A 417 -10.25 -2.15 -12.36
N MET A 418 -9.11 -2.28 -11.67
CA MET A 418 -8.86 -1.54 -10.42
C MET A 418 -8.61 -0.05 -10.75
N VAL A 419 -9.61 0.80 -10.49
CA VAL A 419 -9.55 2.23 -10.90
C VAL A 419 -8.77 3.06 -9.89
N SER A 420 -8.98 2.80 -8.60
CA SER A 420 -8.27 3.46 -7.50
C SER A 420 -8.32 2.58 -6.25
N ASN A 421 -7.46 2.85 -5.28
CA ASN A 421 -7.57 2.29 -3.94
C ASN A 421 -7.71 3.35 -2.86
N SER A 422 -7.90 2.97 -1.59
CA SER A 422 -8.01 3.93 -0.49
C SER A 422 -6.76 4.80 -0.36
N LEU A 423 -5.57 4.24 -0.53
CA LEU A 423 -4.30 4.99 -0.48
C LEU A 423 -4.30 6.17 -1.46
N SER A 424 -4.61 5.91 -2.73
CA SER A 424 -4.58 6.92 -3.80
C SER A 424 -5.83 7.79 -3.88
N SER A 425 -6.98 7.35 -3.33
CA SER A 425 -8.27 8.05 -3.47
C SER A 425 -8.60 9.05 -2.37
N THR A 426 -7.87 9.06 -1.24
CA THR A 426 -8.22 9.93 -0.11
C THR A 426 -7.41 11.23 -0.05
N ALA A 427 -6.26 11.32 -0.73
CA ALA A 427 -5.40 12.51 -0.64
C ALA A 427 -5.98 13.66 -1.47
N ILE A 428 -6.62 14.62 -0.81
CA ILE A 428 -7.04 15.89 -1.41
C ILE A 428 -6.15 16.97 -0.82
N LEU A 429 -5.06 17.26 -1.51
CA LEU A 429 -4.16 18.35 -1.16
C LEU A 429 -4.37 19.44 -2.18
N ASP A 430 -4.40 20.69 -1.74
CA ASP A 430 -4.09 21.78 -2.65
C ASP A 430 -2.56 21.91 -2.71
N PRO A 431 -1.97 22.45 -3.80
CA PRO A 431 -0.57 22.81 -3.81
C PRO A 431 -0.21 23.65 -2.58
N ILE A 432 0.87 23.27 -1.90
CA ILE A 432 1.32 23.95 -0.68
C ILE A 432 1.76 25.38 -1.03
N ASP A 433 1.26 26.38 -0.30
CA ASP A 433 1.73 27.76 -0.43
C ASP A 433 3.17 27.91 0.07
N THR A 434 4.06 28.30 -0.85
CA THR A 434 5.50 28.41 -0.62
C THR A 434 5.99 29.82 -0.26
N GLY A 435 5.06 30.77 -0.06
CA GLY A 435 5.37 32.16 0.24
C GLY A 435 6.08 32.40 1.56
N THR A 436 5.79 31.59 2.59
CA THR A 436 6.38 31.72 3.94
C THR A 436 6.77 30.38 4.54
N LEU A 437 7.61 30.39 5.57
CA LEU A 437 7.92 29.17 6.33
C LEU A 437 6.65 28.56 6.95
N GLU A 438 5.80 29.40 7.55
CA GLU A 438 4.57 28.93 8.21
C GLU A 438 3.61 28.27 7.24
N SER A 439 3.39 28.86 6.06
CA SER A 439 2.52 28.28 5.03
C SER A 439 3.06 26.94 4.52
N MET A 440 4.38 26.81 4.33
CA MET A 440 5.02 25.55 3.95
C MET A 440 4.86 24.49 5.04
N LEU A 441 5.11 24.82 6.30
CA LEU A 441 5.00 23.88 7.42
C LEU A 441 3.55 23.48 7.69
N GLU A 442 2.58 24.39 7.57
CA GLU A 442 1.14 24.07 7.62
C GLU A 442 0.75 23.11 6.48
N GLY A 443 1.24 23.36 5.26
CA GLY A 443 0.98 22.48 4.12
C GLY A 443 1.59 21.08 4.28
N ILE A 444 2.84 20.99 4.72
CA ILE A 444 3.53 19.72 5.02
C ILE A 444 2.79 18.96 6.13
N ALA A 445 2.39 19.65 7.20
CA ALA A 445 1.62 19.06 8.28
C ALA A 445 0.27 18.54 7.79
N TRP A 446 -0.42 19.32 6.96
CA TRP A 446 -1.70 18.90 6.39
C TRP A 446 -1.53 17.66 5.50
N GLN A 447 -0.53 17.66 4.62
CA GLN A 447 -0.20 16.54 3.75
C GLN A 447 0.02 15.24 4.54
N GLY A 448 0.80 15.27 5.62
CA GLY A 448 0.99 14.10 6.49
C GLY A 448 -0.31 13.65 7.18
N LEU A 449 -1.11 14.60 7.67
CA LEU A 449 -2.33 14.29 8.41
C LEU A 449 -3.51 13.86 7.52
N ASP A 450 -3.47 14.13 6.21
CA ASP A 450 -4.52 13.81 5.23
C ASP A 450 -4.35 12.47 4.51
N MET A 451 -3.20 11.80 4.69
CA MET A 451 -2.99 10.45 4.15
C MET A 451 -4.03 9.45 4.70
N THR A 452 -4.43 8.47 3.89
CA THR A 452 -5.43 7.44 4.28
C THR A 452 -5.12 6.79 5.62
N MET A 453 -3.86 6.39 5.81
CA MET A 453 -3.41 5.72 7.05
C MET A 453 -3.56 6.65 8.24
N SER A 454 -3.29 7.94 8.06
CA SER A 454 -3.53 8.97 9.06
C SER A 454 -5.03 9.21 9.27
N LEU A 455 -5.90 9.20 8.24
CA LEU A 455 -7.35 9.41 8.39
C LEU A 455 -8.02 8.31 9.24
N MET A 456 -7.51 7.07 9.15
CA MET A 456 -8.00 5.94 9.93
C MET A 456 -7.75 6.09 11.44
N ARG A 457 -6.94 7.06 11.89
CA ARG A 457 -6.67 7.28 13.31
C ARG A 457 -7.88 7.79 14.10
N PHE A 458 -8.83 8.49 13.48
CA PHE A 458 -9.83 9.27 14.23
C PHE A 458 -11.29 9.04 13.88
N ASP A 459 -11.65 8.85 12.60
CA ASP A 459 -13.07 8.77 12.20
C ASP A 459 -13.33 7.78 11.06
N THR A 460 -13.87 6.62 11.44
CA THR A 460 -14.36 5.60 10.51
C THR A 460 -15.43 6.14 9.56
N GLN A 461 -16.28 7.08 9.98
CA GLN A 461 -17.27 7.68 9.10
C GLN A 461 -16.62 8.51 8.01
N LYS A 462 -15.55 9.27 8.31
CA LYS A 462 -14.81 9.99 7.26
C LYS A 462 -14.18 9.03 6.27
N LEU A 463 -13.52 7.96 6.74
CA LEU A 463 -12.99 6.93 5.85
C LEU A 463 -14.05 6.42 4.88
N ILE A 464 -15.23 6.05 5.40
CA ILE A 464 -16.37 5.59 4.59
C ILE A 464 -16.82 6.68 3.60
N GLN A 465 -16.93 7.93 4.04
CA GLN A 465 -17.32 9.05 3.17
C GLN A 465 -16.32 9.29 2.05
N PHE A 466 -15.02 9.20 2.32
CA PHE A 466 -14.00 9.28 1.27
C PHE A 466 -14.12 8.11 0.28
N SER A 467 -14.26 6.88 0.77
CA SER A 467 -14.46 5.71 -0.10
C SER A 467 -15.71 5.83 -0.97
N LEU A 468 -16.82 6.31 -0.43
CA LEU A 468 -18.05 6.55 -1.20
C LEU A 468 -17.87 7.66 -2.23
N ARG A 469 -17.20 8.77 -1.88
CA ARG A 469 -16.90 9.83 -2.84
C ARG A 469 -16.04 9.33 -3.99
N ALA A 470 -15.01 8.54 -3.69
CA ALA A 470 -14.17 7.92 -4.71
C ALA A 470 -14.96 6.97 -5.60
N TYR A 471 -15.81 6.11 -5.02
CA TYR A 471 -16.70 5.21 -5.74
C TYR A 471 -17.60 5.97 -6.73
N ASP A 472 -18.22 7.05 -6.28
CA ASP A 472 -19.11 7.87 -7.12
C ASP A 472 -18.32 8.64 -8.19
N HIS A 473 -17.18 9.23 -7.83
CA HIS A 473 -16.35 10.06 -8.70
C HIS A 473 -15.74 9.25 -9.85
N TYR A 474 -15.23 8.06 -9.56
CA TYR A 474 -14.64 7.17 -10.57
C TYR A 474 -15.67 6.26 -11.26
N HIS A 475 -16.96 6.42 -10.95
CA HIS A 475 -18.05 5.59 -11.49
C HIS A 475 -17.79 4.10 -11.29
N CYS A 476 -17.35 3.72 -10.09
CA CYS A 476 -17.07 2.33 -9.76
C CYS A 476 -18.34 1.48 -9.76
N ASP A 477 -18.22 0.23 -10.18
CA ASP A 477 -19.32 -0.74 -10.21
C ASP A 477 -19.36 -1.54 -8.90
N CYS A 478 -18.20 -1.83 -8.30
CA CYS A 478 -18.11 -2.58 -7.06
C CYS A 478 -16.94 -2.13 -6.16
N MET A 479 -16.95 -2.64 -4.93
CA MET A 479 -15.84 -2.48 -3.98
C MET A 479 -15.24 -3.83 -3.62
N ILE A 480 -13.91 -3.91 -3.60
CA ILE A 480 -13.18 -4.97 -2.90
C ILE A 480 -12.57 -4.35 -1.65
N ILE A 481 -12.90 -4.87 -0.47
CA ILE A 481 -12.50 -4.35 0.83
C ILE A 481 -11.60 -5.36 1.51
N THR A 482 -10.31 -5.04 1.64
CA THR A 482 -9.36 -5.90 2.35
C THR A 482 -9.35 -5.61 3.84
N GLN A 483 -9.28 -6.66 4.63
CA GLN A 483 -9.21 -6.65 6.08
C GLN A 483 -7.84 -7.19 6.45
N HIS A 484 -6.86 -6.28 6.52
CA HIS A 484 -5.51 -6.64 6.95
C HIS A 484 -5.56 -7.09 8.41
N VAL A 485 -5.27 -8.37 8.67
CA VAL A 485 -5.49 -9.00 9.99
C VAL A 485 -4.80 -8.27 11.14
N GLY A 486 -3.65 -7.62 10.90
CA GLY A 486 -2.97 -6.80 11.90
C GLY A 486 -3.40 -5.32 11.96
N CYS A 487 -4.35 -4.88 11.14
CA CYS A 487 -4.88 -3.51 11.14
C CYS A 487 -6.24 -3.47 11.84
N ASN A 488 -6.20 -3.21 13.15
CA ASN A 488 -7.42 -3.12 13.97
C ASN A 488 -8.39 -2.03 13.49
N SER A 489 -7.90 -0.94 12.90
CA SER A 489 -8.75 0.16 12.42
C SER A 489 -9.68 -0.27 11.28
N ILE A 490 -9.14 -0.91 10.23
CA ILE A 490 -9.96 -1.35 9.08
C ILE A 490 -10.84 -2.56 9.45
N CYS A 491 -10.30 -3.48 10.26
CA CYS A 491 -11.04 -4.63 10.76
C CYS A 491 -12.22 -4.23 11.64
N GLY A 492 -12.04 -3.21 12.50
CA GLY A 492 -13.10 -2.63 13.31
C GLY A 492 -14.16 -1.90 12.48
N ALA A 493 -13.78 -1.33 11.32
CA ALA A 493 -14.68 -0.61 10.42
C ALA A 493 -15.60 -1.53 9.58
N ARG A 494 -15.31 -2.84 9.54
CA ARG A 494 -15.99 -3.82 8.67
C ARG A 494 -17.51 -3.74 8.70
N GLY A 495 -18.09 -3.74 9.90
CA GLY A 495 -19.54 -3.75 10.08
C GLY A 495 -20.21 -2.49 9.53
N LEU A 496 -19.57 -1.33 9.77
CA LEU A 496 -20.06 -0.02 9.30
C LEU A 496 -19.96 0.10 7.78
N ILE A 497 -18.83 -0.31 7.19
CA ILE A 497 -18.65 -0.32 5.74
C ILE A 497 -19.71 -1.23 5.09
N ARG A 498 -19.90 -2.45 5.62
CA ARG A 498 -20.91 -3.40 5.11
C ARG A 498 -22.32 -2.84 5.18
N GLU A 499 -22.68 -2.19 6.28
CA GLU A 499 -24.00 -1.57 6.44
C GLU A 499 -24.25 -0.49 5.38
N VAL A 500 -23.24 0.34 5.12
CA VAL A 500 -23.32 1.42 4.13
C VAL A 500 -23.37 0.89 2.71
N CYS A 501 -22.54 -0.10 2.35
CA CYS A 501 -22.62 -0.73 1.03
C CYS A 501 -24.00 -1.35 0.80
N ARG A 502 -24.56 -2.06 1.79
CA ARG A 502 -25.91 -2.63 1.72
C ARG A 502 -26.99 -1.55 1.57
N LYS A 503 -26.89 -0.43 2.28
CA LYS A 503 -27.87 0.67 2.19
C LYS A 503 -27.83 1.40 0.84
N ARG A 504 -26.69 1.37 0.14
CA ARG A 504 -26.50 1.99 -1.17
C ARG A 504 -26.56 0.98 -2.33
N ASP A 505 -26.90 -0.28 -2.04
CA ASP A 505 -26.90 -1.38 -3.02
C ASP A 505 -25.57 -1.50 -3.80
N ILE A 506 -24.44 -1.25 -3.10
CA ILE A 506 -23.10 -1.37 -3.68
C ILE A 506 -22.63 -2.84 -3.54
N PRO A 507 -22.34 -3.55 -4.66
CA PRO A 507 -21.70 -4.85 -4.61
C PRO A 507 -20.32 -4.76 -3.93
N ALA A 508 -20.12 -5.56 -2.90
CA ALA A 508 -18.94 -5.48 -2.05
C ALA A 508 -18.40 -6.86 -1.67
N LEU A 509 -17.13 -7.10 -1.95
CA LEU A 509 -16.38 -8.28 -1.50
C LEU A 509 -15.51 -7.91 -0.30
N PHE A 510 -15.61 -8.66 0.79
CA PHE A 510 -14.74 -8.49 1.97
C PHE A 510 -13.74 -9.65 2.02
N ILE A 511 -12.44 -9.33 2.00
CA ILE A 511 -11.37 -10.33 2.01
C ILE A 511 -10.52 -10.13 3.27
N GLU A 512 -10.42 -11.17 4.10
CA GLU A 512 -9.49 -11.20 5.23
C GLU A 512 -8.14 -11.71 4.76
N LEU A 513 -7.09 -10.91 4.92
CA LEU A 513 -5.74 -11.22 4.43
C LEU A 513 -4.68 -10.54 5.29
N ASP A 514 -3.42 -10.89 5.06
CA ASP A 514 -2.28 -10.04 5.40
C ASP A 514 -1.69 -9.52 4.08
N TYR A 515 -1.39 -8.21 3.93
CA TYR A 515 -0.97 -7.73 2.61
C TYR A 515 0.50 -8.04 2.30
N ASN A 516 1.31 -8.38 3.31
CA ASN A 516 2.70 -8.80 3.15
C ASN A 516 2.90 -10.32 3.27
N ASP A 517 1.97 -11.04 3.90
CA ASP A 517 2.15 -12.46 4.24
C ASP A 517 1.06 -13.35 3.61
N ASP A 518 1.41 -14.00 2.51
CA ASP A 518 0.53 -14.93 1.77
C ASP A 518 0.28 -16.26 2.53
N ARG A 519 0.97 -16.51 3.65
CA ARG A 519 0.66 -17.66 4.52
C ARG A 519 -0.68 -17.48 5.24
N VAL A 520 -1.15 -16.25 5.38
CA VAL A 520 -2.48 -15.92 5.94
C VAL A 520 -3.59 -16.18 4.91
N LEU A 521 -3.37 -15.76 3.67
CA LEU A 521 -4.28 -16.04 2.56
C LEU A 521 -3.46 -16.33 1.29
N PRO A 522 -3.34 -17.61 0.87
CA PRO A 522 -2.62 -17.97 -0.34
C PRO A 522 -3.27 -17.38 -1.61
N ILE A 523 -2.46 -17.14 -2.63
CA ILE A 523 -2.85 -16.52 -3.91
C ILE A 523 -4.04 -17.24 -4.55
N GLU A 524 -4.06 -18.57 -4.56
CA GLU A 524 -5.10 -19.36 -5.19
C GLU A 524 -6.46 -19.15 -4.49
N LEU A 525 -6.46 -19.06 -3.17
CA LEU A 525 -7.68 -18.86 -2.38
C LEU A 525 -8.16 -17.41 -2.47
N LEU A 526 -7.25 -16.43 -2.49
CA LEU A 526 -7.57 -15.04 -2.78
C LEU A 526 -8.28 -14.91 -4.13
N ARG A 527 -7.70 -15.50 -5.18
CA ARG A 527 -8.26 -15.47 -6.54
C ARG A 527 -9.60 -16.20 -6.61
N THR A 528 -9.75 -17.34 -5.93
CA THR A 528 -11.02 -18.07 -5.85
C THR A 528 -12.15 -17.21 -5.27
N GLN A 529 -11.89 -16.45 -4.20
CA GLN A 529 -12.90 -15.54 -3.61
C GLN A 529 -13.30 -14.41 -4.57
N ILE A 530 -12.33 -13.86 -5.31
CA ILE A 530 -12.56 -12.82 -6.31
C ILE A 530 -13.36 -13.39 -7.50
N GLU A 531 -12.99 -14.56 -7.99
CA GLU A 531 -13.70 -15.27 -9.06
C GLU A 531 -15.16 -15.56 -8.68
N GLU A 532 -15.40 -16.11 -7.48
CA GLU A 532 -16.75 -16.36 -6.98
C GLU A 532 -17.57 -15.06 -6.95
N PHE A 533 -16.98 -13.95 -6.49
CA PHE A 533 -17.65 -12.66 -6.47
C PHE A 533 -18.05 -12.18 -7.87
N PHE A 534 -17.14 -12.22 -8.84
CA PHE A 534 -17.43 -11.76 -10.21
C PHE A 534 -18.38 -12.70 -10.96
N THR A 535 -18.35 -14.00 -10.67
CA THR A 535 -19.19 -15.00 -11.35
C THR A 535 -20.56 -15.19 -10.71
N THR A 536 -20.81 -14.64 -9.52
CA THR A 536 -22.11 -14.79 -8.84
C THR A 536 -22.81 -13.47 -8.52
N VAL A 537 -22.06 -12.46 -8.07
CA VAL A 537 -22.63 -11.17 -7.63
C VAL A 537 -22.63 -10.13 -8.74
N MET A 538 -21.61 -10.13 -9.60
CA MET A 538 -21.43 -9.13 -10.65
C MET A 538 -22.01 -9.53 -12.03
N GLN A 539 -22.61 -10.72 -12.13
CA GLN A 539 -23.23 -11.23 -13.38
C GLN A 539 -24.54 -10.53 -13.75
#